data_AF-A0A7S1VLG1-F1
#
_entry.id   AF-A0A7S1VLG1-F1
#
_cell.length_a   1.000
_cell.length_b   1.000
_cell.length_c   1.000
_cell.angle_alpha   90.00
_cell.angle_beta   90.00
_cell.angle_gamma   90.00
#
_symmetry.space_group_name_H-M   'P 1'
#
loop_
_entity.id
_entity.type
_entity.pdbx_description
1 polymer ?
#
loop_
_entity_poly.entity_id
_entity_poly.type
_entity_poly.pdbx_seq_one_letter_code
_entity_poly.pdbx_strand_id
1 'polypeptide(L)'
;MSSTNEDETTKVVMRQTLMSVSEVFVYRIPPLKTVGGHRAEDWDLANPLKECSLFVERKDHLCCVRLMSHVAKVGGPAGATRAQLFAESIMDLSGGQPLLYFCEGVVDSSRYFAIRIIDEKRDKSALIGLGFRERDDASNFRMALQDWE
;
A
#
# COMPACT_ATOMS: atom_id res chain seq x y z
N MET A 1 22.63 38.44 -24.56
CA MET A 1 23.42 37.18 -24.60
C MET A 1 23.80 36.93 -23.15
N SER A 2 23.35 35.90 -22.43
CA SER A 2 22.88 34.58 -22.81
C SER A 2 21.79 34.13 -21.85
N SER A 3 20.76 33.49 -22.39
CA SER A 3 19.78 32.70 -21.66
C SER A 3 20.43 31.40 -21.20
N THR A 4 20.08 30.91 -20.01
CA THR A 4 20.10 29.47 -19.73
C THR A 4 18.93 29.20 -18.79
N ASN A 5 17.76 28.99 -19.40
CA ASN A 5 16.67 28.30 -18.73
C ASN A 5 17.11 26.83 -18.68
N GLU A 6 17.43 26.34 -17.49
CA GLU A 6 17.60 24.92 -17.25
C GLU A 6 16.24 24.24 -17.45
N ASP A 7 16.18 23.44 -18.51
CA ASP A 7 15.03 22.65 -18.90
C ASP A 7 14.84 21.54 -17.86
N GLU A 8 13.95 21.79 -16.90
CA GLU A 8 13.50 20.84 -15.88
C GLU A 8 12.70 19.74 -16.61
N THR A 9 13.44 18.81 -17.21
CA THR A 9 12.88 17.69 -17.98
C THR A 9 12.04 16.87 -17.00
N THR A 10 10.71 17.05 -17.09
CA THR A 10 9.75 16.30 -16.29
C THR A 10 9.96 14.83 -16.61
N LYS A 11 10.68 14.11 -15.75
CA LYS A 11 10.95 12.68 -15.92
C LYS A 11 9.61 11.95 -15.95
N VAL A 12 9.21 11.48 -17.13
CA VAL A 12 7.98 10.70 -17.30
C VAL A 12 8.18 9.38 -16.55
N VAL A 13 7.54 9.25 -15.40
CA VAL A 13 7.55 8.01 -14.62
C VAL A 13 6.46 7.10 -15.18
N MET A 14 6.87 5.99 -15.79
CA MET A 14 5.92 4.99 -16.30
C MET A 14 5.40 4.16 -15.12
N ARG A 15 4.08 4.14 -14.94
CA ARG A 15 3.40 3.26 -13.99
C ARG A 15 2.46 2.32 -14.74
N GLN A 16 2.53 1.04 -14.41
CA GLN A 16 1.63 0.01 -14.93
C GLN A 16 0.85 -0.60 -13.78
N THR A 17 -0.47 -0.49 -13.79
CA THR A 17 -1.32 -1.20 -12.82
C THR A 17 -1.37 -2.68 -13.16
N LEU A 18 -0.99 -3.52 -12.20
CA LEU A 18 -1.03 -4.98 -12.30
C LEU A 18 -2.35 -5.53 -11.78
N MET A 19 -2.88 -4.94 -10.70
CA MET A 19 -4.21 -5.23 -10.18
C MET A 19 -4.75 -4.05 -9.39
N SER A 20 -6.07 -4.02 -9.24
CA SER A 20 -6.77 -3.10 -8.37
C SER A 20 -7.87 -3.81 -7.59
N VAL A 21 -8.12 -3.36 -6.37
CA VAL A 21 -9.22 -3.82 -5.52
C VAL A 21 -9.97 -2.59 -5.03
N SER A 22 -11.28 -2.56 -5.26
CA SER A 22 -12.11 -1.39 -4.98
C SER A 22 -12.17 -1.05 -3.49
N GLU A 23 -12.11 -2.06 -2.63
CA GLU A 23 -12.27 -1.89 -1.19
C GLU A 23 -11.33 -2.81 -0.40
N VAL A 24 -10.49 -2.18 0.40
CA VAL A 24 -9.63 -2.80 1.41
C VAL A 24 -9.67 -1.98 2.69
N PHE A 25 -9.31 -2.61 3.80
CA PHE A 25 -9.32 -2.01 5.12
C PHE A 25 -7.91 -1.89 5.65
N VAL A 26 -7.59 -0.70 6.18
CA VAL A 26 -6.31 -0.44 6.83
C VAL A 26 -6.49 -0.49 8.34
N TYR A 27 -5.59 -1.19 9.03
CA TYR A 27 -5.61 -1.37 10.48
C TYR A 27 -4.30 -0.90 11.11
N ARG A 28 -4.38 -0.53 12.40
CA ARG A 28 -3.20 -0.28 13.21
C ARG A 28 -2.65 -1.61 13.71
N ILE A 29 -1.38 -1.88 13.45
CA ILE A 29 -0.70 -3.03 14.02
C ILE A 29 -0.24 -2.70 15.45
N PRO A 30 -0.65 -3.45 16.48
CA PRO A 30 -0.14 -3.28 17.83
C PRO A 30 1.34 -3.71 17.91
N PRO A 31 2.11 -3.22 18.91
CA PRO A 31 3.46 -3.72 19.16
C PRO A 31 3.45 -5.25 19.30
N LEU A 32 4.41 -5.93 18.67
CA LEU A 32 4.51 -7.39 18.70
C LEU A 32 4.58 -7.88 20.15
N LYS A 33 3.56 -8.63 20.57
CA LYS A 33 3.49 -9.21 21.92
C LYS A 33 4.20 -10.57 22.02
N THR A 34 4.38 -11.26 20.89
CA THR A 34 4.90 -12.63 20.84
C THR A 34 5.87 -12.82 19.68
N VAL A 35 6.71 -13.86 19.75
CA VAL A 35 7.73 -14.22 18.75
C VAL A 35 7.11 -14.92 17.51
N GLY A 36 5.79 -14.86 17.34
CA GLY A 36 5.03 -15.70 16.39
C GLY A 36 4.50 -15.01 15.12
N GLY A 37 4.97 -13.81 14.81
CA GLY A 37 4.47 -13.02 13.67
C GLY A 37 3.19 -12.24 13.98
N HIS A 38 2.61 -11.64 12.95
CA HIS A 38 1.40 -10.82 13.08
C HIS A 38 0.11 -11.67 13.10
N ARG A 39 -0.86 -11.28 13.93
CA ARG A 39 -2.20 -11.90 14.01
C ARG A 39 -3.28 -10.85 13.80
N ALA A 40 -4.21 -11.10 12.89
CA ALA A 40 -5.26 -10.15 12.55
C ALA A 40 -6.27 -9.96 13.70
N GLU A 41 -6.53 -10.99 14.52
CA GLU A 41 -7.42 -10.86 15.68
C GLU A 41 -6.97 -9.78 16.69
N ASP A 42 -5.68 -9.43 16.70
CA ASP A 42 -5.11 -8.40 17.58
C ASP A 42 -5.31 -6.96 17.05
N TRP A 43 -5.85 -6.78 15.85
CA TRP A 43 -5.86 -5.48 15.14
C TRP A 43 -7.14 -4.65 15.31
N ASP A 44 -8.07 -5.08 16.18
CA ASP A 44 -9.40 -4.47 16.32
C ASP A 44 -10.13 -4.39 14.97
N LEU A 45 -10.40 -5.56 14.38
CA LEU A 45 -10.96 -5.68 13.02
C LEU A 45 -12.32 -5.01 12.83
N ALA A 46 -13.03 -4.71 13.93
CA ALA A 46 -14.31 -4.00 13.92
C ALA A 46 -14.15 -2.50 13.62
N ASN A 47 -12.97 -1.92 13.88
CA ASN A 47 -12.72 -0.49 13.75
C ASN A 47 -11.51 -0.22 12.83
N PRO A 48 -11.66 -0.39 11.50
CA PRO A 48 -10.59 -0.07 10.57
C PRO A 48 -10.20 1.41 10.66
N LEU A 49 -8.89 1.68 10.58
CA LEU A 49 -8.35 3.04 10.54
C LEU A 49 -8.83 3.79 9.29
N LYS A 50 -8.91 3.08 8.16
CA LYS A 50 -9.32 3.65 6.89
C LYS A 50 -9.85 2.59 5.93
N GLU A 51 -10.85 2.97 5.15
CA GLU A 51 -11.24 2.26 3.93
C GLU A 51 -10.56 2.90 2.73
N CYS A 52 -9.99 2.06 1.88
CA CYS A 52 -9.21 2.48 0.71
C CYS A 52 -9.53 1.60 -0.49
N SER A 53 -9.24 2.10 -1.69
CA SER A 53 -8.99 1.26 -2.86
C SER A 53 -7.50 0.94 -2.95
N LEU A 54 -7.17 -0.28 -3.34
CA LEU A 54 -5.79 -0.75 -3.47
C LEU A 54 -5.39 -0.84 -4.94
N PHE A 55 -4.15 -0.46 -5.23
CA PHE A 55 -3.51 -0.66 -6.53
C PHE A 55 -2.15 -1.31 -6.31
N VAL A 56 -1.88 -2.41 -7.01
CA VAL A 56 -0.50 -2.92 -7.18
C VAL A 56 -0.01 -2.41 -8.51
N GLU A 57 1.10 -1.68 -8.48
CA GLU A 57 1.67 -1.01 -9.65
C GLU A 57 3.14 -1.39 -9.81
N ARG A 58 3.58 -1.53 -11.06
CA ARG A 58 4.99 -1.47 -11.43
C ARG A 58 5.37 -0.02 -11.67
N LYS A 59 6.42 0.45 -11.00
CA LYS A 59 7.07 1.76 -11.23
C LYS A 59 8.55 1.52 -11.52
N ASP A 60 8.92 1.59 -12.78
CA ASP A 60 10.25 1.14 -13.25
C ASP A 60 10.53 -0.32 -12.81
N HIS A 61 11.49 -0.54 -11.90
CA HIS A 61 11.84 -1.84 -11.32
C HIS A 61 11.22 -2.09 -9.94
N LEU A 62 10.43 -1.14 -9.43
CA LEU A 62 9.83 -1.20 -8.10
C LEU A 62 8.41 -1.75 -8.18
N CYS A 63 8.07 -2.63 -7.24
CA CYS A 63 6.69 -3.02 -6.97
C CYS A 63 6.10 -2.05 -5.94
N CYS A 64 4.97 -1.43 -6.26
CA CYS A 64 4.32 -0.43 -5.41
C CYS A 64 2.91 -0.90 -5.03
N VAL A 65 2.61 -0.91 -3.73
CA VAL A 65 1.25 -1.08 -3.23
C VAL A 65 0.73 0.27 -2.76
N ARG A 66 -0.28 0.80 -3.43
CA ARG A 66 -0.87 2.12 -3.15
C ARG A 66 -2.26 1.97 -2.59
N LEU A 67 -2.49 2.69 -1.50
CA LEU A 67 -3.78 2.78 -0.84
C LEU A 67 -4.36 4.18 -1.08
N MET A 68 -5.49 4.22 -1.77
CA MET A 68 -6.18 5.46 -2.12
C MET A 68 -7.46 5.58 -1.29
N SER A 69 -7.54 6.60 -0.44
CA SER A 69 -8.75 6.88 0.32
C SER A 69 -9.67 7.84 -0.44
N HIS A 70 -10.98 7.62 -0.34
CA HIS A 70 -11.99 8.52 -0.90
C HIS A 70 -12.31 9.62 0.10
N VAL A 71 -11.94 10.85 -0.22
CA VAL A 71 -12.18 12.03 0.60
C VAL A 71 -13.16 12.98 -0.09
N ALA A 72 -13.90 13.78 0.69
CA ALA A 72 -14.80 14.77 0.14
C ALA A 72 -14.04 15.74 -0.79
N LYS A 73 -14.61 15.98 -1.97
CA LYS A 73 -14.06 16.92 -2.94
C LYS A 73 -14.46 18.34 -2.54
N VAL A 74 -13.50 19.11 -2.02
CA VAL A 74 -13.70 20.53 -1.72
C VAL A 74 -14.12 21.28 -2.99
N GLY A 75 -15.23 22.02 -2.92
CA GLY A 75 -15.80 22.74 -4.06
C GLY A 75 -16.55 21.86 -5.07
N GLY A 76 -16.77 20.58 -4.78
CA GLY A 76 -17.63 19.70 -5.59
C GLY A 76 -19.10 19.72 -5.16
N PRO A 77 -20.00 19.11 -5.94
CA PRO A 77 -21.38 18.85 -5.53
C PRO A 77 -21.45 18.04 -4.22
N ALA A 78 -22.59 18.10 -3.52
CA ALA A 78 -22.83 17.29 -2.34
C ALA A 78 -22.62 15.80 -2.65
N GLY A 79 -21.81 15.10 -1.85
CA GLY A 79 -21.46 13.69 -2.05
C GLY A 79 -20.32 13.44 -3.03
N ALA A 80 -19.76 14.46 -3.70
CA ALA A 80 -18.61 14.28 -4.58
C ALA A 80 -17.36 13.89 -3.78
N THR A 81 -16.73 12.78 -4.13
CA THR A 81 -15.47 12.31 -3.56
C THR A 81 -14.32 12.43 -4.55
N ARG A 82 -13.10 12.37 -4.04
CA ARG A 82 -11.87 12.20 -4.83
C ARG A 82 -10.97 11.17 -4.15
N ALA A 83 -10.20 10.45 -4.96
CA ALA A 83 -9.14 9.60 -4.46
C ALA A 83 -7.95 10.46 -3.98
N GLN A 84 -7.46 10.20 -2.78
CA GLN A 84 -6.26 10.79 -2.20
C GLN A 84 -5.34 9.67 -1.72
N LEU A 85 -4.05 9.76 -2.05
CA LEU A 85 -3.05 8.80 -1.55
C LEU A 85 -3.05 8.82 -0.03
N PHE A 86 -3.32 7.66 0.57
CA PHE A 86 -3.30 7.46 2.01
C PHE A 86 -1.95 6.91 2.46
N ALA A 87 -1.47 5.86 1.79
CA ALA A 87 -0.16 5.26 2.04
C ALA A 87 0.37 4.57 0.79
N GLU A 88 1.69 4.47 0.67
CA GLU A 88 2.40 3.74 -0.37
C GLU A 88 3.45 2.84 0.27
N SER A 89 3.47 1.58 -0.13
CA SER A 89 4.57 0.65 0.09
C SER A 89 5.37 0.57 -1.20
N ILE A 90 6.67 0.89 -1.12
CA ILE A 90 7.59 0.78 -2.25
C ILE A 90 8.53 -0.39 -1.96
N MET A 91 8.47 -1.43 -2.78
CA MET A 91 9.22 -2.66 -2.62
C MET A 91 10.31 -2.72 -3.69
N ASP A 92 11.55 -2.55 -3.26
CA ASP A 92 12.73 -2.83 -4.07
C ASP A 92 13.22 -4.24 -3.78
N LEU A 93 12.72 -5.20 -4.57
CA LEU A 93 13.09 -6.60 -4.47
C LEU A 93 14.43 -6.89 -5.19
N SER A 94 14.90 -5.96 -6.02
CA SER A 94 16.23 -6.05 -6.66
C SER A 94 17.37 -5.76 -5.69
N GLY A 95 17.10 -4.98 -4.62
CA GLY A 95 18.05 -4.64 -3.56
C GLY A 95 18.34 -5.74 -2.53
N GLY A 96 17.89 -6.98 -2.76
CA GLY A 96 18.20 -8.14 -1.92
C GLY A 96 17.37 -8.28 -0.63
N GLN A 97 16.38 -7.40 -0.41
CA GLN A 97 15.39 -7.59 0.65
C GLN A 97 14.29 -8.55 0.15
N PRO A 98 13.95 -9.61 0.90
CA PRO A 98 12.90 -10.54 0.49
C PRO A 98 11.51 -9.88 0.58
N LEU A 99 10.54 -10.40 -0.17
CA LEU A 99 9.16 -9.90 -0.14
C LEU A 99 8.58 -9.83 1.28
N LEU A 100 8.92 -10.80 2.13
CA LEU A 100 8.49 -10.87 3.54
C LEU A 100 8.89 -9.63 4.36
N TYR A 101 9.98 -8.95 4.02
CA TYR A 101 10.39 -7.71 4.71
C TYR A 101 9.41 -6.55 4.48
N PHE A 102 8.77 -6.53 3.30
CA PHE A 102 7.83 -5.49 2.88
C PHE A 102 6.38 -5.87 3.12
N CYS A 103 6.05 -7.16 2.96
CA CYS A 103 4.70 -7.67 3.05
C CYS A 103 4.70 -9.07 3.68
N GLU A 104 4.12 -9.19 4.86
CA GLU A 104 3.98 -10.45 5.59
C GLU A 104 2.49 -10.81 5.73
N GLY A 105 2.13 -12.06 5.44
CA GLY A 105 0.78 -12.55 5.72
C GLY A 105 0.62 -12.84 7.22
N VAL A 106 -0.54 -12.56 7.80
CA VAL A 106 -0.82 -12.93 9.19
C VAL A 106 -0.96 -14.45 9.34
N VAL A 107 -0.70 -14.98 10.53
CA VAL A 107 -0.70 -16.44 10.78
C VAL A 107 -2.10 -17.05 10.96
N ASP A 108 -3.08 -16.25 11.33
CA ASP A 108 -4.46 -16.67 11.67
C ASP A 108 -5.45 -16.50 10.51
N SER A 109 -5.03 -15.91 9.39
CA SER A 109 -5.93 -15.60 8.28
C SER A 109 -5.21 -15.39 6.96
N SER A 110 -5.82 -15.85 5.87
CA SER A 110 -5.32 -15.61 4.51
C SER A 110 -5.79 -14.28 3.91
N ARG A 111 -6.59 -13.49 4.64
CA ARG A 111 -7.16 -12.21 4.17
C ARG A 111 -6.41 -10.98 4.64
N TYR A 112 -5.42 -11.14 5.49
CA TYR A 112 -4.76 -10.01 6.15
C TYR A 112 -3.25 -10.09 6.00
N PHE A 113 -2.65 -8.91 5.83
CA PHE A 113 -1.23 -8.74 5.58
C PHE A 113 -0.71 -7.56 6.39
N ALA A 114 0.49 -7.68 6.95
CA ALA A 114 1.24 -6.55 7.47
C ALA A 114 2.11 -5.99 6.33
N ILE A 115 1.90 -4.73 5.97
CA ILE A 115 2.65 -4.07 4.89
C ILE A 115 3.48 -2.91 5.43
N ARG A 116 4.72 -2.82 4.96
CA ARG A 116 5.66 -1.75 5.31
C ARG A 116 5.42 -0.54 4.41
N ILE A 117 5.14 0.59 5.02
CA ILE A 117 4.99 1.87 4.35
C ILE A 117 6.10 2.83 4.77
N ILE A 118 6.37 3.84 3.94
CA ILE A 118 7.34 4.90 4.24
C ILE A 118 6.55 6.16 4.59
N ASP A 119 6.82 6.75 5.77
CA ASP A 119 6.35 8.09 6.11
C ASP A 119 7.31 9.11 5.47
N GLU A 120 6.93 9.66 4.31
CA GLU A 120 7.71 10.67 3.59
C GLU A 120 8.08 11.89 4.45
N LYS A 121 7.28 12.21 5.49
CA LYS A 121 7.54 13.37 6.35
C LYS A 121 8.55 13.10 7.45
N ARG A 122 8.77 11.82 7.79
CA ARG A 122 9.58 11.43 8.96
C ARG A 122 10.76 10.55 8.63
N ASP A 123 10.93 10.17 7.36
CA ASP A 123 11.94 9.22 6.89
C ASP A 123 11.96 7.93 7.74
N LYS A 124 10.77 7.52 8.21
CA LYS A 124 10.57 6.36 9.06
C LYS A 124 9.66 5.38 8.34
N SER A 125 10.03 4.09 8.40
CA SER A 125 9.11 3.04 7.99
C SER A 125 8.14 2.69 9.13
N ALA A 126 6.92 2.36 8.77
CA ALA A 126 5.90 1.85 9.68
C ALA A 126 5.23 0.61 9.07
N LEU A 127 4.73 -0.27 9.93
CA LEU A 127 3.88 -1.39 9.51
C LEU A 127 2.42 -1.03 9.72
N ILE A 128 1.60 -1.27 8.71
CA ILE A 128 0.14 -1.15 8.77
C ILE A 128 -0.50 -2.49 8.42
N GLY A 129 -1.65 -2.77 9.01
CA GLY A 129 -2.45 -3.94 8.66
C GLY A 129 -3.27 -3.64 7.42
N LEU A 130 -3.32 -4.58 6.49
CA LEU A 130 -4.13 -4.55 5.29
C LEU A 130 -5.08 -5.75 5.34
N GLY A 131 -6.38 -5.51 5.21
CA GLY A 131 -7.39 -6.56 5.15
C GLY A 131 -8.23 -6.46 3.90
N PHE A 132 -8.54 -7.62 3.31
CA PHE A 132 -9.44 -7.75 2.17
C PHE A 132 -10.82 -8.21 2.65
N ARG A 133 -11.88 -7.71 2.01
CA ARG A 133 -13.24 -8.23 2.23
C ARG A 133 -13.31 -9.68 1.75
N GLU A 134 -12.91 -9.93 0.51
CA GLU A 134 -12.96 -11.24 -0.12
C GLU A 134 -11.61 -11.98 -0.05
N ARG A 135 -11.67 -13.31 0.14
CA ARG A 135 -10.47 -14.16 0.17
C ARG A 135 -9.81 -14.27 -1.19
N ASP A 136 -10.58 -14.18 -2.27
CA ASP A 136 -10.08 -14.26 -3.63
C ASP A 136 -9.22 -13.04 -3.98
N ASP A 137 -9.65 -11.83 -3.59
CA ASP A 137 -8.86 -10.61 -3.75
C ASP A 137 -7.54 -10.67 -2.98
N ALA A 138 -7.55 -11.20 -1.75
CA ALA A 138 -6.33 -11.42 -0.97
C ALA A 138 -5.39 -12.43 -1.64
N SER A 139 -5.94 -13.46 -2.27
CA SER A 139 -5.17 -14.49 -2.97
C SER A 139 -4.54 -13.92 -4.25
N ASN A 140 -5.32 -13.17 -5.03
CA ASN A 140 -4.85 -12.42 -6.19
C ASN A 140 -3.76 -11.41 -5.81
N PHE A 141 -3.92 -10.71 -4.68
CA PHE A 141 -2.91 -9.80 -4.15
C PHE A 141 -1.60 -10.51 -3.83
N ARG A 142 -1.66 -11.64 -3.13
CA ARG A 142 -0.48 -12.44 -2.83
C ARG A 142 0.23 -12.87 -4.12
N MET A 143 -0.52 -13.39 -5.09
CA MET A 143 0.05 -13.83 -6.37
C MET A 143 0.70 -12.67 -7.14
N ALA A 144 0.03 -11.51 -7.21
CA ALA A 144 0.55 -10.33 -7.88
C ALA A 144 1.85 -9.78 -7.26
N LEU A 145 2.12 -10.09 -5.99
CA LEU A 145 3.39 -9.79 -5.34
C LEU A 145 4.44 -10.89 -5.53
N GLN A 146 4.04 -12.17 -5.53
CA GLN A 146 4.93 -13.30 -5.74
C GLN A 146 5.56 -13.33 -7.14
N ASP A 147 4.88 -12.78 -8.14
CA ASP A 147 5.44 -12.61 -9.49
C ASP A 147 6.70 -11.70 -9.54
N TRP A 148 7.06 -11.08 -8.42
CA TRP A 148 8.23 -10.20 -8.28
C TRP A 148 9.35 -10.75 -7.40
N GLU A 149 9.14 -11.89 -6.75
CA GLU A 149 10.18 -12.61 -6.00
C GLU A 149 11.15 -13.32 -6.97
#